data_AF-A0A8R1HP28-F1
#
_entry.id   AF-A0A8R1HP28-F1
#
_cell.length_a   1.000
_cell.length_b   1.000
_cell.length_c   1.000
_cell.angle_alpha   90.00
_cell.angle_beta   90.00
_cell.angle_gamma   90.00
#
_symmetry.space_group_name_H-M   'P 1'
#
loop_
_entity.id
_entity.type
_entity.pdbx_description
1 polymer ?
#
loop_
_entity_poly.entity_id
_entity_poly.type
_entity_poly.pdbx_seq_one_letter_code
_entity_poly.pdbx_strand_id
1 'polypeptide(L)'
;LVVLTDAPRSVQRQVSGWTRAHSRQILIADARGVFSYIFNDFGDQFRIDDATGEQVREFFIEHIDGVTGEVTTLENVFHGLEDGDYVTFSEVKGLDGINGCEPLKITVKNASKFNIGNFAATFPAFVEGGRCRQVKVPITISHLPFEKSIAEPEFCIWDYAKFEYPAQLHALWTALYAFEEKHGRSPAPRSLTDVALLKEQIPDGTDEIPSKLVEMFSFSASGNLVTVSSVVGGIAAQEAMKGVTHHMAPLKQWLHLDHVEALPGDWTAFDNAKLAETDCQPRQSRYDGQAAVFGWPFQECLFKQRWFVVGAGAIGCELLKNLAMMGVACGEGGLIKITDMDQIEISNLNR
;
A
#
# COMPACT_ATOMS: atom_id res chain seq x y z
N LEU A 1 -14.52 -8.11 8.03
CA LEU A 1 -13.52 -7.03 7.98
C LEU A 1 -14.12 -5.77 8.60
N VAL A 2 -13.38 -5.11 9.50
CA VAL A 2 -13.65 -3.75 9.99
C VAL A 2 -12.63 -2.81 9.36
N VAL A 3 -13.08 -1.68 8.81
CA VAL A 3 -12.20 -0.61 8.33
C VAL A 3 -12.40 0.59 9.25
N LEU A 4 -11.33 1.05 9.86
CA LEU A 4 -11.34 2.16 10.82
C LEU A 4 -10.47 3.30 10.30
N THR A 5 -11.04 4.50 10.20
CA THR A 5 -10.32 5.71 9.79
C THR A 5 -10.50 6.81 10.81
N ASP A 6 -9.52 7.71 10.89
CA ASP A 6 -9.59 8.98 11.66
C ASP A 6 -10.00 8.81 13.13
N ALA A 7 -9.72 7.65 13.71
CA ALA A 7 -10.15 7.29 15.06
C ALA A 7 -9.02 7.55 16.08
N PRO A 8 -9.31 8.07 17.28
CA PRO A 8 -8.33 8.17 18.35
C PRO A 8 -7.70 6.82 18.70
N ARG A 9 -6.45 6.82 19.18
CA ARG A 9 -5.73 5.59 19.53
C ARG A 9 -6.48 4.71 20.53
N SER A 10 -7.22 5.30 21.47
CA SER A 10 -8.07 4.57 22.43
C SER A 10 -9.17 3.75 21.73
N VAL A 11 -9.82 4.32 20.71
CA VAL A 11 -10.83 3.62 19.90
C VAL A 11 -10.16 2.55 19.04
N GLN A 12 -9.01 2.84 18.43
CA GLN A 12 -8.25 1.84 17.67
C GLN A 12 -7.91 0.61 18.51
N ARG A 13 -7.43 0.82 19.76
CA ARG A 13 -7.16 -0.26 20.73
C ARG A 13 -8.41 -1.06 21.07
N GLN A 14 -9.53 -0.39 21.34
CA GLN A 14 -10.78 -1.06 21.70
C GLN A 14 -11.31 -1.92 20.54
N VAL A 15 -11.36 -1.36 19.33
CA VAL A 15 -11.90 -2.04 18.16
C VAL A 15 -10.97 -3.19 17.74
N SER A 16 -9.65 -2.97 17.71
CA SER A 16 -8.68 -4.04 17.37
C SER A 16 -8.69 -5.18 18.38
N GLY A 17 -8.79 -4.88 19.68
CA GLY A 17 -8.95 -5.90 20.72
C GLY A 17 -10.22 -6.72 20.54
N TRP A 18 -11.34 -6.06 20.23
CA TRP A 18 -12.61 -6.73 19.95
C TRP A 18 -12.54 -7.60 18.70
N THR A 19 -11.97 -7.09 17.59
CA THR A 19 -11.88 -7.86 16.35
C THR A 19 -11.03 -9.09 16.55
N ARG A 20 -9.89 -8.99 17.25
CA ARG A 20 -9.03 -10.12 17.53
C ARG A 20 -9.71 -11.18 18.40
N ALA A 21 -10.41 -10.76 19.45
CA ALA A 21 -11.14 -11.67 20.34
C ALA A 21 -12.27 -12.46 19.64
N HIS A 22 -12.78 -11.94 18.51
CA HIS A 22 -13.87 -12.57 17.74
C HIS A 22 -13.41 -13.11 16.38
N SER A 23 -12.09 -13.29 16.17
CA SER A 23 -11.52 -13.77 14.91
C SER A 23 -12.00 -12.96 13.70
N ARG A 24 -12.10 -11.63 13.86
CA ARG A 24 -12.42 -10.68 12.81
C ARG A 24 -11.17 -9.91 12.41
N GLN A 25 -11.14 -9.54 11.14
CA GLN A 25 -10.05 -8.76 10.54
C GLN A 25 -10.31 -7.27 10.77
N ILE A 26 -9.23 -6.50 10.92
CA ILE A 26 -9.26 -5.04 10.98
C ILE A 26 -8.23 -4.44 10.04
N LEU A 27 -8.61 -3.34 9.41
CA LEU A 27 -7.74 -2.40 8.71
C LEU A 27 -7.89 -1.03 9.37
N ILE A 28 -6.79 -0.36 9.62
CA ILE A 28 -6.76 1.00 10.16
C ILE A 28 -5.99 1.89 9.19
N ALA A 29 -6.53 3.06 8.85
CA ALA A 29 -5.83 4.05 8.04
C ALA A 29 -6.05 5.46 8.62
N ASP A 30 -5.00 6.28 8.63
CA ASP A 30 -5.09 7.70 9.01
C ASP A 30 -4.16 8.52 8.10
N ALA A 31 -4.56 9.76 7.84
CA ALA A 31 -3.83 10.69 6.97
C ALA A 31 -3.87 12.10 7.57
N ARG A 32 -2.69 12.68 7.82
CA ARG A 32 -2.52 14.03 8.39
C ARG A 32 -1.54 14.82 7.54
N GLY A 33 -2.07 15.79 6.80
CA GLY A 33 -1.32 16.57 5.83
C GLY A 33 -0.60 15.69 4.81
N VAL A 34 0.73 15.72 4.80
CA VAL A 34 1.58 14.92 3.88
C VAL A 34 1.99 13.55 4.44
N PHE A 35 1.50 13.15 5.62
CA PHE A 35 1.84 11.88 6.26
C PHE A 35 0.61 10.99 6.36
N SER A 36 0.81 9.69 6.28
CA SER A 36 -0.25 8.70 6.49
C SER A 36 0.30 7.36 6.93
N TYR A 37 -0.58 6.49 7.42
CA TYR A 37 -0.26 5.08 7.56
C TYR A 37 -1.45 4.19 7.24
N ILE A 38 -1.14 2.93 6.96
CA ILE A 38 -2.10 1.84 6.84
C ILE A 38 -1.60 0.69 7.71
N PHE A 39 -2.50 0.10 8.49
CA PHE A 39 -2.24 -1.04 9.35
C PHE A 39 -3.26 -2.15 9.09
N ASN A 40 -2.76 -3.38 8.96
CA ASN A 40 -3.60 -4.58 8.83
C ASN A 40 -3.36 -5.57 9.97
N ASP A 41 -4.45 -6.06 10.56
CA ASP A 41 -4.46 -7.29 11.36
C ASP A 41 -5.58 -8.20 10.86
N PHE A 42 -5.22 -9.20 10.04
CA PHE A 42 -6.15 -10.19 9.52
C PHE A 42 -6.18 -11.48 10.34
N GLY A 43 -5.59 -11.47 11.54
CA GLY A 43 -5.48 -12.60 12.43
C GLY A 43 -4.13 -13.30 12.36
N ASP A 44 -3.99 -14.36 13.14
CA ASP A 44 -2.78 -15.20 13.26
C ASP A 44 -2.73 -16.33 12.23
N GLN A 45 -3.85 -16.62 11.57
CA GLN A 45 -3.96 -17.66 10.54
C GLN A 45 -4.75 -17.15 9.33
N PHE A 46 -4.24 -16.12 8.67
CA PHE A 46 -4.86 -15.61 7.45
C PHE A 46 -4.42 -16.44 6.23
N ARG A 47 -5.38 -17.12 5.61
CA ARG A 47 -5.18 -17.88 4.37
C ARG A 47 -5.15 -16.95 3.16
N ILE A 48 -4.22 -17.19 2.25
CA ILE A 48 -4.07 -16.52 0.96
C ILE A 48 -4.14 -17.61 -0.11
N ASP A 49 -5.11 -17.52 -1.01
CA ASP A 49 -5.33 -18.51 -2.08
C ASP A 49 -4.45 -18.23 -3.31
N ASP A 50 -4.18 -16.96 -3.59
CA ASP A 50 -3.24 -16.53 -4.63
C ASP A 50 -2.44 -15.33 -4.12
N ALA A 51 -1.13 -15.47 -3.92
CA ALA A 51 -0.31 -14.40 -3.36
C ALA A 51 -0.02 -13.26 -4.34
N THR A 52 -0.12 -13.49 -5.65
CA THR A 52 0.34 -12.52 -6.66
C THR A 52 -0.77 -12.03 -7.58
N GLY A 53 -1.82 -12.82 -7.80
CA GLY A 53 -2.85 -12.52 -8.80
C GLY A 53 -2.38 -12.72 -10.25
N GLU A 54 -1.17 -13.25 -10.43
CA GLU A 54 -0.60 -13.53 -11.75
C GLU A 54 -1.21 -14.79 -12.35
N GLN A 55 -1.41 -14.78 -13.66
CA GLN A 55 -1.91 -15.95 -14.37
C GLN A 55 -0.99 -17.15 -14.16
N VAL A 56 -1.57 -18.33 -13.94
CA VAL A 56 -0.81 -19.57 -13.83
C VAL A 56 -0.05 -19.83 -15.12
N ARG A 57 1.23 -20.15 -14.99
CA ARG A 57 2.08 -20.44 -16.14
C ARG A 57 1.80 -21.85 -16.64
N GLU A 58 1.78 -22.01 -17.96
CA GLU A 58 1.57 -23.30 -18.62
C GLU A 58 2.50 -23.39 -19.83
N PHE A 59 3.21 -24.51 -19.96
CA PHE A 59 4.19 -24.71 -21.02
C PHE A 59 4.43 -26.19 -21.31
N PHE A 60 4.96 -26.48 -22.50
CA PHE A 60 5.26 -27.83 -22.92
C PHE A 60 6.63 -28.31 -22.43
N ILE A 61 6.73 -29.62 -22.19
CA ILE A 61 7.90 -30.30 -21.66
C ILE A 61 8.59 -31.07 -22.78
N GLU A 62 9.91 -30.98 -22.84
CA GLU A 62 10.73 -31.79 -23.73
C GLU A 62 11.09 -33.13 -23.09
N HIS A 63 11.54 -33.09 -21.83
CA HIS A 63 12.03 -34.27 -21.14
C HIS A 63 11.86 -34.19 -19.62
N ILE A 64 11.64 -35.34 -18.99
CA ILE A 64 11.68 -35.53 -17.54
C ILE A 64 12.65 -36.67 -17.23
N ASP A 65 13.73 -36.36 -16.53
CA ASP A 65 14.69 -37.35 -16.06
C ASP A 65 14.13 -38.06 -14.81
N GLY A 66 13.87 -39.36 -14.93
CA GLY A 66 13.36 -40.18 -13.83
C GLY A 66 14.33 -40.32 -12.65
N VAL A 67 15.65 -40.27 -12.87
CA VAL A 67 16.66 -40.48 -11.83
C VAL A 67 16.93 -39.17 -11.08
N THR A 68 17.11 -38.08 -11.82
CA THR A 68 17.47 -36.78 -11.22
C THR A 68 16.26 -35.94 -10.85
N GLY A 69 15.10 -36.18 -11.46
CA GLY A 69 13.90 -35.35 -11.33
C GLY A 69 14.01 -34.02 -12.08
N GLU A 70 14.98 -33.86 -12.99
CA GLU A 70 15.10 -32.67 -13.82
C GLU A 70 14.03 -32.67 -14.92
N VAL A 71 13.30 -31.56 -15.02
CA VAL A 71 12.32 -31.29 -16.06
C VAL A 71 12.89 -30.23 -16.98
N THR A 72 12.95 -30.53 -18.28
CA THR A 72 13.42 -29.63 -19.33
C THR A 72 12.24 -29.19 -20.18
N THR A 73 12.08 -27.88 -20.37
CA THR A 73 11.06 -27.31 -21.26
C THR A 73 11.44 -27.50 -22.72
N LEU A 74 10.46 -27.38 -23.63
CA LEU A 74 10.71 -27.36 -25.07
C LEU A 74 11.75 -26.31 -25.48
N GLU A 75 12.48 -26.58 -26.56
CA GLU A 75 13.53 -25.70 -27.06
C GLU A 75 13.01 -24.26 -27.25
N ASN A 76 13.77 -23.28 -26.73
CA ASN A 76 13.44 -21.85 -26.72
C ASN A 76 12.18 -21.47 -25.90
N VAL A 77 11.65 -22.35 -25.05
CA VAL A 77 10.57 -22.03 -24.11
C VAL A 77 11.13 -21.79 -22.72
N PHE A 78 10.88 -20.61 -22.15
CA PHE A 78 11.19 -20.32 -20.75
C PHE A 78 9.98 -20.60 -19.85
N HIS A 79 10.19 -21.33 -18.74
CA HIS A 79 9.09 -21.63 -17.82
C HIS A 79 8.69 -20.43 -16.97
N GLY A 80 9.67 -19.58 -16.63
CA GLY A 80 9.51 -18.40 -15.78
C GLY A 80 9.10 -18.68 -14.32
N LEU A 81 8.90 -19.94 -13.92
CA LEU A 81 8.73 -20.34 -12.52
C LEU A 81 9.85 -19.83 -11.59
N GLU A 82 9.53 -19.74 -10.30
CA GLU A 82 10.44 -19.35 -9.22
C GLU A 82 10.66 -20.50 -8.21
N ASP A 83 11.74 -20.41 -7.44
CA ASP A 83 12.02 -21.41 -6.40
C ASP A 83 10.87 -21.51 -5.39
N GLY A 84 10.38 -22.73 -5.19
CA GLY A 84 9.26 -23.01 -4.28
C GLY A 84 7.88 -22.90 -4.92
N ASP A 85 7.77 -22.59 -6.21
CA ASP A 85 6.52 -22.77 -6.96
C ASP A 85 6.07 -24.23 -6.96
N TYR A 86 4.77 -24.45 -7.21
CA TYR A 86 4.19 -25.77 -7.33
C TYR A 86 3.67 -26.00 -8.74
N VAL A 87 3.80 -27.24 -9.24
CA VAL A 87 3.36 -27.62 -10.59
C VAL A 87 2.62 -28.96 -10.60
N THR A 88 1.78 -29.15 -11.62
CA THR A 88 1.20 -30.44 -11.98
C THR A 88 1.39 -30.70 -13.48
N PHE A 89 1.16 -31.94 -13.90
CA PHE A 89 1.48 -32.40 -15.24
C PHE A 89 0.26 -32.98 -15.95
N SER A 90 0.23 -32.90 -17.27
CA SER A 90 -0.75 -33.58 -18.12
C SER A 90 -0.10 -34.04 -19.42
N GLU A 91 -0.65 -35.07 -20.06
CA GLU A 91 -0.23 -35.52 -21.40
C GLU A 91 1.23 -36.03 -21.47
N VAL A 92 1.85 -36.37 -20.33
CA VAL A 92 3.16 -37.01 -20.27
C VAL A 92 3.01 -38.49 -20.58
N LYS A 93 3.75 -39.02 -21.55
CA LYS A 93 3.78 -40.47 -21.85
C LYS A 93 5.02 -41.12 -21.22
N GLY A 94 4.85 -42.32 -20.67
CA GLY A 94 5.94 -43.12 -20.08
C GLY A 94 6.09 -43.01 -18.57
N LEU A 95 5.74 -41.87 -17.97
CA LEU A 95 5.74 -41.67 -16.52
C LEU A 95 4.33 -41.88 -15.95
N ASP A 96 3.91 -43.15 -15.80
CA ASP A 96 2.59 -43.51 -15.30
C ASP A 96 2.39 -43.01 -13.85
N GLY A 97 1.49 -42.05 -13.66
CA GLY A 97 1.17 -41.47 -12.34
C GLY A 97 1.61 -40.01 -12.15
N ILE A 98 2.36 -39.43 -13.09
CA ILE A 98 2.69 -38.00 -13.05
C ILE A 98 1.52 -37.12 -13.52
N ASN A 99 0.71 -37.62 -14.46
CA ASN A 99 -0.42 -36.87 -15.00
C ASN A 99 -1.51 -36.68 -13.94
N GLY A 100 -1.84 -35.42 -13.63
CA GLY A 100 -2.80 -35.07 -12.59
C GLY A 100 -2.30 -35.36 -11.16
N CYS A 101 -0.99 -35.44 -10.95
CA CYS A 101 -0.43 -35.61 -9.61
C CYS A 101 -0.74 -34.41 -8.70
N GLU A 102 -0.69 -34.66 -7.39
CA GLU A 102 -0.71 -33.58 -6.40
C GLU A 102 0.40 -32.56 -6.70
N PRO A 103 0.18 -31.25 -6.44
CA PRO A 103 1.13 -30.21 -6.79
C PRO A 103 2.52 -30.45 -6.20
N LEU A 104 3.54 -30.45 -7.05
CA LEU A 104 4.92 -30.73 -6.67
C LEU A 104 5.69 -29.42 -6.51
N LYS A 105 6.34 -29.25 -5.36
CA LYS A 105 7.24 -28.12 -5.11
C LYS A 105 8.48 -28.24 -5.99
N ILE A 106 8.85 -27.15 -6.65
CA ILE A 106 9.96 -27.13 -7.60
C ILE A 106 11.19 -26.36 -7.07
N THR A 107 12.34 -26.67 -7.66
CA THR A 107 13.58 -25.88 -7.54
C THR A 107 14.08 -25.54 -8.93
N VAL A 108 14.19 -24.25 -9.25
CA VAL A 108 14.66 -23.72 -10.52
C VAL A 108 16.16 -24.00 -10.67
N LYS A 109 16.57 -24.40 -11.88
CA LYS A 109 17.99 -24.58 -12.23
C LYS A 109 18.48 -23.49 -13.18
N ASN A 110 17.66 -23.14 -14.17
CA ASN A 110 17.87 -22.02 -15.10
C ASN A 110 16.53 -21.66 -15.76
N ALA A 111 16.51 -20.91 -16.86
CA ALA A 111 15.27 -20.45 -17.50
C ALA A 111 14.43 -21.56 -18.19
N SER A 112 15.04 -22.71 -18.52
CA SER A 112 14.40 -23.82 -19.22
C SER A 112 14.41 -25.14 -18.43
N LYS A 113 14.93 -25.12 -17.20
CA LYS A 113 15.09 -26.33 -16.37
C LYS A 113 14.72 -26.07 -14.91
N PHE A 114 13.96 -26.98 -14.34
CA PHE A 114 13.64 -27.04 -12.93
C PHE A 114 13.62 -28.49 -12.45
N ASN A 115 13.59 -28.71 -11.13
CA ASN A 115 13.67 -30.02 -10.51
C ASN A 115 12.43 -30.30 -9.63
N ILE A 116 11.89 -31.52 -9.73
CA ILE A 116 10.75 -32.02 -8.95
C ILE A 116 11.14 -33.05 -7.88
N GLY A 117 12.43 -33.10 -7.51
CA GLY A 117 12.99 -34.06 -6.57
C GLY A 117 12.87 -35.51 -7.04
N ASN A 118 12.78 -36.43 -6.09
CA ASN A 118 12.75 -37.88 -6.38
C ASN A 118 11.36 -38.39 -6.82
N PHE A 119 10.40 -37.49 -7.11
CA PHE A 119 9.04 -37.89 -7.46
C PHE A 119 9.00 -38.77 -8.71
N ALA A 120 9.85 -38.49 -9.70
CA ALA A 120 9.92 -39.26 -10.94
C ALA A 120 10.61 -40.63 -10.81
N ALA A 121 11.33 -40.89 -9.71
CA ALA A 121 12.22 -42.05 -9.55
C ALA A 121 11.49 -43.39 -9.42
N THR A 122 10.22 -43.37 -9.02
CA THR A 122 9.41 -44.58 -8.83
C THR A 122 8.61 -44.98 -10.07
N PHE A 123 8.68 -44.20 -11.16
CA PHE A 123 7.87 -44.38 -12.35
C PHE A 123 8.69 -44.95 -13.53
N PRO A 124 8.02 -45.53 -14.55
CA PRO A 124 8.72 -45.95 -15.76
C PRO A 124 9.33 -44.76 -16.51
N ALA A 125 10.28 -45.02 -17.41
CA ALA A 125 11.01 -43.95 -18.09
C ALA A 125 10.09 -43.06 -18.94
N PHE A 126 10.34 -41.75 -18.92
CA PHE A 126 9.71 -40.79 -19.82
C PHE A 126 9.88 -41.22 -21.29
N VAL A 127 8.81 -41.10 -22.07
CA VAL A 127 8.82 -41.41 -23.51
C VAL A 127 8.74 -40.12 -24.32
N GLU A 128 7.64 -39.38 -24.21
CA GLU A 128 7.42 -38.15 -24.98
C GLU A 128 6.27 -37.30 -24.42
N GLY A 129 6.23 -36.05 -24.88
CA GLY A 129 5.13 -35.13 -24.62
C GLY A 129 5.04 -34.69 -23.17
N GLY A 130 4.04 -33.87 -22.89
CA GLY A 130 3.81 -33.36 -21.56
C GLY A 130 3.59 -31.86 -21.54
N ARG A 131 2.69 -31.45 -20.66
CA ARG A 131 2.41 -30.07 -20.35
C ARG A 131 2.54 -29.90 -18.85
N CYS A 132 3.31 -28.91 -18.45
CA CYS A 132 3.46 -28.46 -17.08
C CYS A 132 2.53 -27.28 -16.85
N ARG A 133 1.81 -27.28 -15.73
CA ARG A 133 0.97 -26.17 -15.29
C ARG A 133 1.30 -25.80 -13.86
N GLN A 134 1.59 -24.52 -13.62
CA GLN A 134 1.75 -23.98 -12.27
C GLN A 134 0.44 -24.09 -11.49
N VAL A 135 0.54 -24.46 -10.21
CA VAL A 135 -0.58 -24.52 -9.27
C VAL A 135 -0.30 -23.55 -8.14
N LYS A 136 -1.22 -22.60 -7.92
CA LYS A 136 -1.19 -21.73 -6.75
C LYS A 136 -1.64 -22.54 -5.55
N VAL A 137 -0.72 -22.82 -4.64
CA VAL A 137 -1.01 -23.50 -3.37
C VAL A 137 -1.28 -22.44 -2.31
N PRO A 138 -2.40 -22.52 -1.56
CA PRO A 138 -2.69 -21.55 -0.53
C PRO A 138 -1.60 -21.48 0.54
N ILE A 139 -1.22 -20.27 0.92
CA ILE A 139 -0.27 -20.01 2.00
C ILE A 139 -1.00 -19.38 3.19
N THR A 140 -0.42 -19.50 4.39
CA THR A 140 -0.96 -18.87 5.60
C THR A 140 0.06 -17.88 6.14
N ILE A 141 -0.40 -16.69 6.51
CA ILE A 141 0.40 -15.69 7.20
C ILE A 141 -0.20 -15.36 8.57
N SER A 142 0.62 -14.81 9.45
CA SER A 142 0.22 -14.32 10.77
C SER A 142 0.51 -12.83 10.88
N HIS A 143 -0.48 -12.05 11.30
CA HIS A 143 -0.32 -10.67 11.76
C HIS A 143 -0.18 -10.63 13.28
N LEU A 144 0.47 -9.59 13.81
CA LEU A 144 0.53 -9.38 15.26
C LEU A 144 -0.72 -8.61 15.71
N PRO A 145 -1.27 -8.89 16.91
CA PRO A 145 -2.30 -8.05 17.49
C PRO A 145 -1.83 -6.59 17.60
N PHE A 146 -2.73 -5.64 17.40
CA PHE A 146 -2.44 -4.20 17.37
C PHE A 146 -1.56 -3.70 18.53
N GLU A 147 -1.86 -4.04 19.78
CA GLU A 147 -1.06 -3.54 20.91
C GLU A 147 0.37 -4.08 20.87
N LYS A 148 0.56 -5.33 20.44
CA LYS A 148 1.89 -5.91 20.26
C LYS A 148 2.61 -5.31 19.06
N SER A 149 1.91 -5.06 17.95
CA SER A 149 2.49 -4.47 16.74
C SER A 149 2.89 -3.01 16.90
N ILE A 150 2.36 -2.29 17.91
CA ILE A 150 2.86 -0.95 18.28
C ILE A 150 4.25 -1.05 18.92
N ALA A 151 4.46 -2.01 19.82
CA ALA A 151 5.73 -2.20 20.52
C ALA A 151 6.80 -2.88 19.65
N GLU A 152 6.38 -3.86 18.83
CA GLU A 152 7.23 -4.65 17.94
C GLU A 152 6.72 -4.54 16.49
N PRO A 153 6.88 -3.37 15.84
CA PRO A 153 6.32 -3.15 14.51
C PRO A 153 7.07 -3.91 13.41
N GLU A 154 6.31 -4.44 12.46
CA GLU A 154 6.82 -4.97 11.19
C GLU A 154 6.43 -4.01 10.06
N PHE A 155 7.44 -3.37 9.46
CA PHE A 155 7.27 -2.31 8.48
C PHE A 155 7.36 -2.82 7.04
N CYS A 156 6.37 -2.43 6.24
CA CYS A 156 6.46 -2.50 4.79
C CYS A 156 7.22 -1.26 4.27
N ILE A 157 8.34 -1.47 3.59
CA ILE A 157 9.14 -0.38 3.00
C ILE A 157 8.50 0.03 1.68
N TRP A 158 8.10 1.29 1.57
CA TRP A 158 7.50 1.86 0.35
C TRP A 158 8.50 2.67 -0.47
N ASP A 159 9.41 3.38 0.21
CA ASP A 159 10.47 4.18 -0.37
C ASP A 159 11.83 3.68 0.12
N TYR A 160 12.55 3.02 -0.79
CA TYR A 160 13.90 2.49 -0.53
C TYR A 160 14.97 3.59 -0.45
N ALA A 161 14.64 4.86 -0.68
CA ALA A 161 15.51 5.99 -0.36
C ALA A 161 15.40 6.42 1.12
N LYS A 162 14.38 5.94 1.85
CA LYS A 162 14.02 6.39 3.21
C LYS A 162 13.83 5.22 4.19
N PHE A 163 14.80 4.31 4.28
CA PHE A 163 14.70 3.11 5.15
C PHE A 163 14.43 3.41 6.64
N GLU A 164 14.89 4.55 7.15
CA GLU A 164 14.71 4.93 8.56
C GLU A 164 13.32 5.52 8.86
N TYR A 165 12.62 6.02 7.84
CA TYR A 165 11.37 6.77 8.01
C TYR A 165 10.25 5.94 8.65
N PRO A 166 10.01 4.66 8.30
CA PRO A 166 8.92 3.90 8.90
C PRO A 166 8.97 3.86 10.43
N ALA A 167 10.17 3.64 11.01
CA ALA A 167 10.35 3.64 12.47
C ALA A 167 10.14 5.03 13.08
N GLN A 168 10.71 6.07 12.45
CA GLN A 168 10.56 7.46 12.90
C GLN A 168 9.10 7.93 12.85
N LEU A 169 8.41 7.64 11.75
CA LEU A 169 6.99 7.99 11.57
C LEU A 169 6.10 7.23 12.53
N HIS A 170 6.37 5.95 12.79
CA HIS A 170 5.63 5.16 13.79
C HIS A 170 5.68 5.78 15.18
N ALA A 171 6.87 6.25 15.60
CA ALA A 171 7.04 6.97 16.85
C ALA A 171 6.32 8.33 16.84
N LEU A 172 6.38 9.07 15.74
CA LEU A 172 5.67 10.36 15.59
C LEU A 172 4.15 10.21 15.61
N TRP A 173 3.59 9.16 14.99
CA TRP A 173 2.17 8.84 15.08
C TRP A 173 1.76 8.47 16.50
N THR A 174 2.59 7.70 17.20
CA THR A 174 2.35 7.38 18.62
C THR A 174 2.35 8.66 19.47
N ALA A 175 3.31 9.55 19.24
CA ALA A 175 3.40 10.85 19.90
C ALA A 175 2.19 11.74 19.59
N LEU A 176 1.72 11.76 18.34
CA LEU A 176 0.57 12.54 17.92
C LEU A 176 -0.70 12.13 18.65
N TYR A 177 -1.00 10.84 18.72
CA TYR A 177 -2.20 10.41 19.43
C TYR A 177 -2.11 10.67 20.94
N ALA A 178 -0.93 10.56 21.55
CA ALA A 178 -0.73 10.93 22.95
C ALA A 178 -0.88 12.45 23.17
N PHE A 179 -0.38 13.27 22.23
CA PHE A 179 -0.60 14.71 22.23
C PHE A 179 -2.11 15.04 22.17
N GLU A 180 -2.84 14.43 21.23
CA GLU A 180 -4.27 14.67 21.06
C GLU A 180 -5.09 14.26 22.28
N GLU A 181 -4.73 13.13 22.91
CA GLU A 181 -5.36 12.67 24.15
C GLU A 181 -5.10 13.64 25.32
N LYS A 182 -3.87 14.14 25.46
CA LYS A 182 -3.47 15.05 26.53
C LYS A 182 -4.03 16.46 26.36
N HIS A 183 -4.05 16.97 25.13
CA HIS A 183 -4.36 18.38 24.83
C HIS A 183 -5.77 18.58 24.24
N GLY A 184 -6.47 17.52 23.85
CA GLY A 184 -7.83 17.58 23.28
C GLY A 184 -7.89 18.22 21.89
N ARG A 185 -6.75 18.35 21.21
CA ARG A 185 -6.61 18.93 19.86
C ARG A 185 -5.37 18.38 19.16
N SER A 186 -5.31 18.50 17.85
CA SER A 186 -4.07 18.28 17.09
C SER A 186 -3.12 19.49 17.22
N PRO A 187 -1.81 19.32 16.92
CA PRO A 187 -0.87 20.43 16.77
C PRO A 187 -1.39 21.48 15.77
N ALA A 188 -1.25 22.75 16.12
CA ALA A 188 -1.64 23.86 15.26
C ALA A 188 -0.61 24.02 14.10
N PRO A 189 -1.07 24.37 12.88
CA PRO A 189 -0.18 24.61 11.76
C PRO A 189 0.91 25.60 12.10
N ARG A 190 2.16 25.26 11.76
CA ARG A 190 3.35 26.12 11.92
C ARG A 190 3.71 26.49 13.36
N SER A 191 3.07 25.88 14.38
CA SER A 191 3.35 26.21 15.77
C SER A 191 4.58 25.52 16.32
N LEU A 192 5.65 26.29 16.55
CA LEU A 192 6.87 25.80 17.21
C LEU A 192 6.64 25.39 18.67
N THR A 193 5.65 26.00 19.33
CA THR A 193 5.25 25.60 20.69
C THR A 193 4.69 24.18 20.66
N ASP A 194 3.82 23.86 19.71
CA ASP A 194 3.26 22.52 19.58
C ASP A 194 4.29 21.50 19.09
N VAL A 195 5.30 21.90 18.31
CA VAL A 195 6.46 21.04 18.01
C VAL A 195 7.17 20.61 19.29
N ALA A 196 7.40 21.53 20.22
CA ALA A 196 8.03 21.20 21.50
C ALA A 196 7.16 20.25 22.34
N LEU A 197 5.86 20.52 22.41
CA LEU A 197 4.90 19.67 23.12
C LEU A 197 4.77 18.27 22.48
N LEU A 198 4.80 18.16 21.15
CA LEU A 198 4.81 16.87 20.44
C LEU A 198 6.08 16.08 20.74
N LYS A 199 7.25 16.75 20.79
CA LYS A 199 8.53 16.12 21.16
C LYS A 199 8.48 15.49 22.55
N GLU A 200 7.79 16.12 23.51
CA GLU A 200 7.57 15.55 24.85
C GLU A 200 6.73 14.26 24.85
N GLN A 201 6.01 13.95 23.75
CA GLN A 201 5.18 12.75 23.62
C GLN A 201 5.86 11.62 22.83
N ILE A 202 7.09 11.83 22.33
CA ILE A 202 7.85 10.78 21.64
C ILE A 202 8.18 9.66 22.65
N PRO A 203 7.92 8.38 22.32
CA PRO A 203 8.17 7.27 23.24
C PRO A 203 9.64 7.18 23.68
N ASP A 204 9.86 6.87 24.96
CA ASP A 204 11.20 6.61 25.49
C ASP A 204 11.90 5.48 24.72
N GLY A 205 13.20 5.65 24.46
CA GLY A 205 14.00 4.66 23.72
C GLY A 205 13.84 4.71 22.20
N THR A 206 13.06 5.66 21.67
CA THR A 206 13.06 5.94 20.22
C THR A 206 14.42 6.50 19.79
N ASP A 207 14.95 6.00 18.67
CA ASP A 207 16.15 6.57 18.05
C ASP A 207 15.95 8.04 17.67
N GLU A 208 17.04 8.79 17.52
CA GLU A 208 16.96 10.22 17.23
C GLU A 208 16.20 10.51 15.93
N ILE A 209 15.08 11.23 16.04
CA ILE A 209 14.31 11.69 14.89
C ILE A 209 14.83 13.08 14.47
N PRO A 210 15.20 13.28 13.19
CA PRO A 210 15.66 14.57 12.71
C PRO A 210 14.65 15.68 13.05
N SER A 211 15.11 16.77 13.67
CA SER A 211 14.23 17.86 14.11
C SER A 211 13.36 18.41 12.97
N LYS A 212 13.90 18.44 11.75
CA LYS A 212 13.15 18.88 10.57
C LYS A 212 11.95 17.97 10.26
N LEU A 213 12.07 16.66 10.45
CA LEU A 213 10.96 15.73 10.25
C LEU A 213 9.88 15.93 11.31
N VAL A 214 10.28 16.12 12.58
CA VAL A 214 9.33 16.42 13.66
C VAL A 214 8.55 17.71 13.39
N GLU A 215 9.24 18.76 12.93
CA GLU A 215 8.61 20.03 12.53
C GLU A 215 7.61 19.81 11.38
N MET A 216 8.02 19.16 10.30
CA MET A 216 7.14 18.91 9.15
C MET A 216 5.90 18.11 9.56
N PHE A 217 6.08 17.08 10.40
CA PHE A 217 5.00 16.26 10.92
C PHE A 217 4.03 17.07 11.77
N SER A 218 4.54 17.80 12.77
CA SER A 218 3.73 18.65 13.65
C SER A 218 2.99 19.74 12.88
N PHE A 219 3.66 20.42 11.95
CA PHE A 219 3.04 21.49 11.15
C PHE A 219 1.94 20.98 10.23
N SER A 220 2.00 19.71 9.83
CA SER A 220 1.04 19.09 8.92
C SER A 220 -0.07 18.33 9.64
N ALA A 221 -0.03 18.23 10.97
CA ALA A 221 -0.86 17.32 11.76
C ALA A 221 -2.38 17.61 11.67
N SER A 222 -2.77 18.87 11.46
CA SER A 222 -4.18 19.24 11.23
C SER A 222 -4.54 19.35 9.74
N GLY A 223 -3.63 18.97 8.85
CA GLY A 223 -3.82 19.03 7.42
C GLY A 223 -4.74 17.93 6.91
N ASN A 224 -5.54 18.24 5.89
CA ASN A 224 -6.38 17.27 5.19
C ASN A 224 -6.25 17.48 3.69
N LEU A 225 -5.55 16.55 3.04
CA LEU A 225 -5.25 16.59 1.61
C LEU A 225 -6.00 15.48 0.87
N VAL A 226 -6.77 15.86 -0.14
CA VAL A 226 -7.51 14.89 -0.98
C VAL A 226 -6.57 13.94 -1.73
N THR A 227 -5.37 14.42 -2.09
CA THR A 227 -4.37 13.62 -2.81
C THR A 227 -3.83 12.49 -1.93
N VAL A 228 -3.49 12.79 -0.68
CA VAL A 228 -3.06 11.78 0.30
C VAL A 228 -4.21 10.83 0.62
N SER A 229 -5.42 11.37 0.84
CA SER A 229 -6.62 10.56 1.05
C SER A 229 -6.91 9.62 -0.12
N SER A 230 -6.65 10.04 -1.36
CA SER A 230 -6.86 9.19 -2.55
C SER A 230 -5.83 8.06 -2.64
N VAL A 231 -4.55 8.34 -2.33
CA VAL A 231 -3.50 7.30 -2.29
C VAL A 231 -3.80 6.29 -1.18
N VAL A 232 -4.00 6.78 0.04
CA VAL A 232 -4.26 5.95 1.23
C VAL A 232 -5.56 5.17 1.05
N GLY A 233 -6.63 5.82 0.58
CA GLY A 233 -7.92 5.20 0.32
C GLY A 233 -7.84 4.11 -0.74
N GLY A 234 -7.07 4.31 -1.82
CA GLY A 234 -6.85 3.29 -2.85
C GLY A 234 -6.12 2.06 -2.30
N ILE A 235 -5.05 2.26 -1.55
CA ILE A 235 -4.30 1.14 -0.92
C ILE A 235 -5.18 0.44 0.11
N ALA A 236 -5.84 1.18 1.01
CA ALA A 236 -6.72 0.62 2.03
C ALA A 236 -7.91 -0.16 1.43
N ALA A 237 -8.50 0.33 0.35
CA ALA A 237 -9.56 -0.38 -0.37
C ALA A 237 -9.03 -1.69 -0.98
N GLN A 238 -7.83 -1.67 -1.57
CA GLN A 238 -7.22 -2.89 -2.08
C GLN A 238 -6.93 -3.89 -0.95
N GLU A 239 -6.39 -3.45 0.18
CA GLU A 239 -6.17 -4.30 1.34
C GLU A 239 -7.48 -4.88 1.90
N ALA A 240 -8.55 -4.09 1.89
CA ALA A 240 -9.88 -4.58 2.24
C ALA A 240 -10.35 -5.70 1.28
N MET A 241 -10.12 -5.54 -0.02
CA MET A 241 -10.38 -6.58 -1.02
C MET A 241 -9.57 -7.85 -0.76
N LYS A 242 -8.27 -7.73 -0.43
CA LYS A 242 -7.44 -8.88 -0.06
C LYS A 242 -8.00 -9.60 1.17
N GLY A 243 -8.42 -8.85 2.18
CA GLY A 243 -9.00 -9.39 3.42
C GLY A 243 -10.29 -10.20 3.19
N VAL A 244 -11.13 -9.83 2.21
CA VAL A 244 -12.39 -10.54 1.92
C VAL A 244 -12.28 -11.59 0.81
N THR A 245 -11.32 -11.47 -0.10
CA THR A 245 -11.18 -12.38 -1.26
C THR A 245 -10.11 -13.44 -1.08
N HIS A 246 -9.18 -13.29 -0.13
CA HIS A 246 -7.99 -14.14 0.01
C HIS A 246 -7.06 -14.12 -1.22
N HIS A 247 -7.24 -13.14 -2.12
CA HIS A 247 -6.38 -12.93 -3.29
C HIS A 247 -5.42 -11.76 -3.04
N MET A 248 -4.20 -11.93 -3.51
CA MET A 248 -2.99 -11.14 -3.27
C MET A 248 -2.50 -11.16 -1.80
N ALA A 249 -1.18 -11.09 -1.62
CA ALA A 249 -0.59 -10.97 -0.30
C ALA A 249 -0.96 -9.61 0.33
N PRO A 250 -1.54 -9.59 1.54
CA PRO A 250 -1.86 -8.35 2.24
C PRO A 250 -0.59 -7.73 2.84
N LEU A 251 -0.67 -6.43 3.18
CA LEU A 251 0.37 -5.76 3.94
C LEU A 251 0.62 -6.50 5.26
N LYS A 252 1.90 -6.60 5.62
CA LYS A 252 2.38 -7.20 6.86
C LYS A 252 3.41 -6.26 7.49
N GLN A 253 3.01 -5.28 8.29
CA GLN A 253 1.62 -4.97 8.70
C GLN A 253 1.39 -3.46 8.73
N TRP A 254 2.42 -2.70 9.11
CA TRP A 254 2.42 -1.23 9.07
C TRP A 254 3.06 -0.74 7.77
N LEU A 255 2.33 0.09 7.04
CA LEU A 255 2.84 0.87 5.92
C LEU A 255 2.75 2.34 6.31
N HIS A 256 3.90 2.97 6.54
CA HIS A 256 3.98 4.42 6.77
C HIS A 256 4.34 5.11 5.46
N LEU A 257 3.63 6.17 5.13
CA LEU A 257 3.82 6.95 3.90
C LEU A 257 4.04 8.41 4.26
N ASP A 258 4.95 9.05 3.54
CA ASP A 258 5.15 10.48 3.58
C ASP A 258 5.31 11.03 2.16
N HIS A 259 4.88 12.27 1.97
CA HIS A 259 5.01 12.99 0.71
C HIS A 259 5.61 14.36 0.96
N VAL A 260 6.67 14.43 1.77
CA VAL A 260 7.30 15.69 2.18
C VAL A 260 7.87 16.46 0.99
N GLU A 261 8.21 15.78 -0.10
CA GLU A 261 8.66 16.37 -1.36
C GLU A 261 7.57 17.19 -2.06
N ALA A 262 6.29 17.00 -1.70
CA ALA A 262 5.20 17.82 -2.20
C ALA A 262 5.17 19.22 -1.57
N LEU A 263 5.88 19.43 -0.46
CA LEU A 263 6.02 20.74 0.17
C LEU A 263 6.93 21.63 -0.71
N PRO A 264 6.49 22.83 -1.14
CA PRO A 264 7.30 23.67 -2.02
C PRO A 264 8.59 24.13 -1.34
N GLY A 265 9.71 24.09 -2.06
CA GLY A 265 11.01 24.59 -1.58
C GLY A 265 11.28 26.05 -1.98
N ASP A 266 12.53 26.47 -1.76
CA ASP A 266 13.03 27.84 -1.99
C ASP A 266 13.06 28.26 -3.47
N TRP A 267 12.90 27.30 -4.39
CA TRP A 267 12.77 27.51 -5.83
C TRP A 267 11.39 28.07 -6.26
N THR A 268 10.46 28.28 -5.33
CA THR A 268 9.14 28.85 -5.62
C THR A 268 8.82 30.03 -4.70
N ALA A 269 7.84 30.84 -5.09
CA ALA A 269 7.28 31.89 -4.22
C ALA A 269 6.49 31.33 -3.01
N PHE A 270 6.26 30.02 -2.95
CA PHE A 270 5.48 29.35 -1.90
C PHE A 270 6.35 28.48 -0.97
N ASP A 271 7.63 28.83 -0.85
CA ASP A 271 8.62 28.17 0.01
C ASP A 271 8.03 27.84 1.38
N ASN A 272 7.85 26.53 1.62
CA ASN A 272 7.24 26.01 2.83
C ASN A 272 8.05 26.36 4.07
N ALA A 273 9.36 26.59 3.98
CA ALA A 273 10.16 27.00 5.14
C ALA A 273 9.79 28.42 5.62
N LYS A 274 9.25 29.28 4.73
CA LYS A 274 8.87 30.67 5.03
C LYS A 274 7.41 30.86 5.42
N LEU A 275 6.60 29.80 5.33
CA LEU A 275 5.18 29.83 5.67
C LEU A 275 4.96 30.13 7.16
N ALA A 276 4.13 31.13 7.49
CA ALA A 276 3.85 31.53 8.88
C ALA A 276 2.51 30.95 9.39
N GLU A 277 2.31 30.98 10.72
CA GLU A 277 1.04 30.56 11.34
C GLU A 277 -0.17 31.35 10.78
N THR A 278 -0.01 32.67 10.56
CA THR A 278 -1.07 33.53 10.01
C THR A 278 -1.50 33.12 8.62
N ASP A 279 -0.59 32.59 7.81
CA ASP A 279 -0.88 32.11 6.46
C ASP A 279 -1.71 30.82 6.46
N CYS A 280 -1.75 30.11 7.58
CA CYS A 280 -2.42 28.82 7.75
C CYS A 280 -3.70 28.91 8.60
N GLN A 281 -4.07 30.11 9.07
CA GLN A 281 -5.24 30.28 9.93
C GLN A 281 -6.53 29.87 9.20
N PRO A 282 -7.41 29.07 9.81
CA PRO A 282 -8.65 28.64 9.18
C PRO A 282 -9.54 29.84 8.85
N ARG A 283 -10.21 29.81 7.70
CA ARG A 283 -11.13 30.86 7.23
C ARG A 283 -12.58 30.37 7.19
N GLN A 284 -12.90 29.29 7.91
CA GLN A 284 -14.19 28.60 7.83
C GLN A 284 -14.54 28.19 6.40
N SER A 285 -13.53 27.68 5.71
CA SER A 285 -13.60 27.32 4.30
C SER A 285 -13.37 25.83 4.15
N ARG A 286 -13.97 25.24 3.10
CA ARG A 286 -13.74 23.82 2.75
C ARG A 286 -12.27 23.50 2.44
N TYR A 287 -11.43 24.52 2.23
CA TYR A 287 -10.00 24.38 1.92
C TYR A 287 -9.10 24.57 3.15
N ASP A 288 -9.67 24.76 4.36
CA ASP A 288 -8.89 24.99 5.60
C ASP A 288 -7.86 23.86 5.83
N GLY A 289 -8.23 22.61 5.57
CA GLY A 289 -7.31 21.46 5.70
C GLY A 289 -6.13 21.48 4.71
N GLN A 290 -6.31 22.06 3.51
CA GLN A 290 -5.23 22.22 2.53
C GLN A 290 -4.37 23.45 2.86
N ALA A 291 -5.00 24.54 3.28
CA ALA A 291 -4.33 25.76 3.72
C ALA A 291 -3.49 25.53 4.99
N ALA A 292 -3.87 24.59 5.87
CA ALA A 292 -3.07 24.18 7.01
C ALA A 292 -1.69 23.61 6.62
N VAL A 293 -1.53 23.09 5.40
CA VAL A 293 -0.27 22.51 4.92
C VAL A 293 0.48 23.49 4.01
N PHE A 294 -0.21 24.05 3.02
CA PHE A 294 0.41 24.87 1.97
C PHE A 294 0.24 26.38 2.16
N GLY A 295 -0.61 26.81 3.08
CA GLY A 295 -0.97 28.21 3.28
C GLY A 295 -2.02 28.72 2.30
N TRP A 296 -2.73 29.76 2.73
CA TRP A 296 -3.67 30.49 1.89
C TRP A 296 -3.07 31.11 0.63
N PRO A 297 -1.84 31.66 0.63
CA PRO A 297 -1.24 32.15 -0.61
C PRO A 297 -1.15 31.09 -1.71
N PHE A 298 -0.82 29.85 -1.34
CA PHE A 298 -0.80 28.72 -2.28
C PHE A 298 -2.21 28.34 -2.74
N GLN A 299 -3.17 28.27 -1.81
CA GLN A 299 -4.58 28.01 -2.15
C GLN A 299 -5.16 29.05 -3.12
N GLU A 300 -4.87 30.33 -2.90
CA GLU A 300 -5.29 31.42 -3.77
C GLU A 300 -4.65 31.35 -5.16
N CYS A 301 -3.43 30.82 -5.25
CA CYS A 301 -2.79 30.50 -6.51
C CYS A 301 -3.53 29.37 -7.25
N LEU A 302 -3.93 28.30 -6.54
CA LEU A 302 -4.70 27.18 -7.12
C LEU A 302 -6.03 27.63 -7.72
N PHE A 303 -6.74 28.56 -7.06
CA PHE A 303 -8.01 29.09 -7.55
C PHE A 303 -7.91 29.75 -8.94
N LYS A 304 -6.75 30.33 -9.27
CA LYS A 304 -6.54 31.08 -10.51
C LYS A 304 -5.93 30.25 -11.64
N GLN A 305 -5.67 28.97 -11.37
CA GLN A 305 -5.00 28.11 -12.34
C GLN A 305 -5.86 27.86 -13.57
N ARG A 306 -5.19 27.60 -14.70
CA ARG A 306 -5.82 27.26 -15.97
C ARG A 306 -5.25 25.96 -16.49
N TRP A 307 -6.07 24.91 -16.50
CA TRP A 307 -5.68 23.55 -16.79
C TRP A 307 -6.38 23.03 -18.04
N PHE A 308 -5.70 22.15 -18.76
CA PHE A 308 -6.27 21.36 -19.84
C PHE A 308 -6.09 19.89 -19.51
N VAL A 309 -7.20 19.20 -19.25
CA VAL A 309 -7.26 17.77 -18.93
C VAL A 309 -7.63 17.03 -20.21
N VAL A 310 -6.78 16.09 -20.60
CA VAL A 310 -6.96 15.25 -21.80
C VAL A 310 -7.27 13.82 -21.33
N GLY A 311 -8.50 13.38 -21.57
CA GLY A 311 -9.06 12.13 -21.07
C GLY A 311 -9.96 12.33 -19.85
N ALA A 312 -11.13 11.69 -19.88
CA ALA A 312 -12.18 11.68 -18.87
C ALA A 312 -12.65 10.25 -18.53
N GLY A 313 -11.82 9.23 -18.79
CA GLY A 313 -11.99 7.88 -18.25
C GLY A 313 -11.62 7.78 -16.76
N ALA A 314 -11.31 6.59 -16.25
CA ALA A 314 -11.07 6.35 -14.81
C ALA A 314 -10.08 7.34 -14.15
N ILE A 315 -8.88 7.50 -14.72
CA ILE A 315 -7.88 8.47 -14.22
C ILE A 315 -8.39 9.91 -14.35
N GLY A 316 -9.11 10.22 -15.42
CA GLY A 316 -9.68 11.55 -15.65
C GLY A 316 -10.72 11.90 -14.58
N CYS A 317 -11.62 10.98 -14.25
CA CYS A 317 -12.60 11.13 -13.17
C CYS A 317 -11.91 11.37 -11.81
N GLU A 318 -10.92 10.54 -11.47
CA GLU A 318 -10.17 10.64 -10.21
C GLU A 318 -9.35 11.94 -10.11
N LEU A 319 -8.72 12.34 -11.21
CA LEU A 319 -8.01 13.62 -11.30
C LEU A 319 -8.99 14.80 -11.12
N LEU A 320 -10.14 14.79 -11.79
CA LEU A 320 -11.14 15.85 -11.68
C LEU A 320 -11.73 15.96 -10.27
N LYS A 321 -11.97 14.82 -9.60
CA LYS A 321 -12.31 14.80 -8.17
C LYS A 321 -11.24 15.52 -7.35
N ASN A 322 -9.96 15.19 -7.55
CA ASN A 322 -8.87 15.82 -6.82
C ASN A 322 -8.80 17.32 -7.10
N LEU A 323 -8.84 17.74 -8.37
CA LEU A 323 -8.83 19.15 -8.77
C LEU A 323 -10.00 19.92 -8.15
N ALA A 324 -11.20 19.34 -8.13
CA ALA A 324 -12.39 19.94 -7.52
C ALA A 324 -12.24 20.09 -6.00
N MET A 325 -11.73 19.07 -5.31
CA MET A 325 -11.54 19.10 -3.86
C MET A 325 -10.40 20.05 -3.44
N MET A 326 -9.37 20.19 -4.27
CA MET A 326 -8.27 21.16 -4.10
C MET A 326 -8.68 22.60 -4.45
N GLY A 327 -9.83 22.80 -5.09
CA GLY A 327 -10.31 24.11 -5.54
C GLY A 327 -9.56 24.65 -6.75
N VAL A 328 -8.95 23.80 -7.56
CA VAL A 328 -8.23 24.26 -8.76
C VAL A 328 -9.19 24.98 -9.69
N ALA A 329 -8.79 26.15 -10.18
CA ALA A 329 -9.55 26.98 -11.12
C ALA A 329 -10.92 27.50 -10.60
N CYS A 330 -11.19 27.46 -9.29
CA CYS A 330 -12.47 27.95 -8.73
C CYS A 330 -12.53 29.46 -8.46
N GLY A 331 -11.47 30.22 -8.76
CA GLY A 331 -11.41 31.67 -8.58
C GLY A 331 -11.55 32.45 -9.89
N GLU A 332 -11.51 33.77 -9.78
CA GLU A 332 -11.56 34.66 -10.94
C GLU A 332 -10.42 34.35 -11.93
N GLY A 333 -10.79 34.15 -13.20
CA GLY A 333 -9.84 33.81 -14.27
C GLY A 333 -9.41 32.34 -14.31
N GLY A 334 -9.82 31.52 -13.33
CA GLY A 334 -9.61 30.08 -13.33
C GLY A 334 -10.37 29.39 -14.46
N LEU A 335 -9.78 28.36 -15.05
CA LEU A 335 -10.42 27.57 -16.12
C LEU A 335 -9.90 26.14 -16.18
N ILE A 336 -10.79 25.15 -16.18
CA ILE A 336 -10.45 23.77 -16.58
C ILE A 336 -11.13 23.49 -17.91
N LYS A 337 -10.34 23.14 -18.93
CA LYS A 337 -10.85 22.54 -20.17
C LYS A 337 -10.65 21.04 -20.09
N ILE A 338 -11.66 20.28 -20.50
CA ILE A 338 -11.62 18.81 -20.49
C ILE A 338 -11.99 18.36 -21.90
N THR A 339 -11.27 17.38 -22.42
CA THR A 339 -11.61 16.74 -23.69
C THR A 339 -11.52 15.23 -23.56
N ASP A 340 -12.52 14.55 -24.09
CA ASP A 340 -12.54 13.11 -24.33
C ASP A 340 -13.51 12.87 -25.49
N MET A 341 -13.11 12.03 -26.45
CA MET A 341 -13.94 11.69 -27.61
C MET A 341 -14.82 10.46 -27.38
N ASP A 342 -14.54 9.69 -26.33
CA ASP A 342 -15.22 8.43 -26.05
C ASP A 342 -16.59 8.65 -25.37
N GLN A 343 -17.47 7.66 -25.50
CA GLN A 343 -18.77 7.64 -24.82
C GLN A 343 -18.72 6.71 -23.60
N ILE A 344 -19.54 6.98 -22.60
CA ILE A 344 -19.62 6.14 -21.40
C ILE A 344 -20.28 4.80 -21.74
N GLU A 345 -19.59 3.71 -21.43
CA GLU A 345 -20.06 2.33 -21.51
C GLU A 345 -20.27 1.73 -20.10
N ILE A 346 -21.05 0.64 -20.02
CA ILE A 346 -21.33 -0.05 -18.75
C ILE A 346 -20.04 -0.51 -18.05
N SER A 347 -19.05 -0.98 -18.81
CA SER A 347 -17.77 -1.45 -18.28
C SER A 347 -16.95 -0.33 -17.62
N ASN A 348 -17.23 0.94 -17.95
CA ASN A 348 -16.57 2.10 -17.35
C ASN A 348 -17.10 2.37 -15.95
N LEU A 349 -18.38 2.08 -15.66
CA LEU A 349 -19.01 2.38 -14.37
C LEU A 349 -18.37 1.66 -13.16
N ASN A 350 -17.50 0.68 -13.40
CA ASN A 350 -16.75 0.00 -12.36
C ASN A 350 -15.55 0.82 -11.83
N ARG A 351 -15.11 1.87 -12.53
CA ARG A 351 -13.86 2.58 -12.19
C ARG A 351 -13.87 4.06 -12.53
#